data_AF-A0A7H4PKX4-F1
#
_entry.id   AF-A0A7H4PKX4-F1
#
_cell.length_a   1.000
_cell.length_b   1.000
_cell.length_c   1.000
_cell.angle_alpha   90.00
_cell.angle_beta   90.00
_cell.angle_gamma   90.00
#
_symmetry.space_group_name_H-M   'P 1'
#
loop_
_entity.id
_entity.type
_entity.pdbx_description
1 polymer ?
#
loop_
_entity_poly.entity_id
_entity_poly.type
_entity_poly.pdbx_seq_one_letter_code
_entity_poly.pdbx_strand_id
1 'polypeptide(L)'
;MLKRLFTPLTLVNQLALIVLLATVIGVAGMAISSRLVHGVQGSAHAINKAGSLRMQSYRLLAAVPLGESDQKLLDEMTATVFSPELQYAARHDDQQRQLQALQHYWQLELAPGMRRAQNQASVATDVAGFVDRIDQLVTAFDHTTEERIKHVVWIQRIMAVGMALLLVFTIVWLRARLLRPWKQLLGMARAVSRRDFTQRAQI
;
A
#
# COMPACT_ATOMS: atom_id res chain seq x y z
N MET A 1 22.92 32.88 -10.67
CA MET A 1 22.79 33.00 -9.20
C MET A 1 22.90 31.68 -8.42
N LEU A 2 22.72 30.49 -9.01
CA LEU A 2 22.85 29.21 -8.28
C LEU A 2 24.27 28.87 -7.76
N LYS A 3 25.33 29.50 -8.28
CA LYS A 3 26.72 29.20 -7.89
C LYS A 3 27.06 29.52 -6.43
N ARG A 4 26.25 30.33 -5.72
CA ARG A 4 26.57 30.85 -4.37
C ARG A 4 25.87 30.16 -3.19
N LEU A 5 24.92 29.24 -3.42
CA LEU A 5 24.22 28.55 -2.32
C LEU A 5 25.03 27.39 -1.71
N PHE A 6 25.95 26.78 -2.47
CA PHE A 6 26.76 25.64 -2.01
C PHE A 6 28.21 26.00 -1.66
N THR A 7 28.61 27.27 -1.76
CA THR A 7 30.01 27.68 -1.63
C THR A 7 30.67 27.60 -0.24
N PRO A 8 29.97 27.52 0.92
CA PRO A 8 30.68 27.41 2.21
C PRO A 8 31.06 25.97 2.59
N LEU A 9 30.57 24.95 1.86
CA LEU A 9 30.79 23.53 2.21
C LEU A 9 31.93 22.92 1.40
N THR A 10 32.76 22.10 2.05
CA THR A 10 33.79 21.28 1.39
C THR A 10 33.16 20.29 0.40
N LEU A 11 33.92 19.82 -0.60
CA LEU A 11 33.44 18.82 -1.56
C LEU A 11 32.93 17.55 -0.87
N VAL A 12 33.60 17.14 0.21
CA VAL A 12 33.23 15.99 1.03
C VAL A 12 31.86 16.20 1.67
N ASN A 13 31.61 17.37 2.27
CA ASN A 13 30.32 17.67 2.89
C ASN A 13 29.19 17.74 1.85
N GLN A 14 29.47 18.28 0.66
CA GLN A 14 28.49 18.30 -0.44
C GLN A 14 28.12 16.88 -0.89
N LEU A 15 29.12 16.00 -1.07
CA LEU A 15 28.87 14.61 -1.42
C LEU A 15 28.15 13.84 -0.31
N ALA A 16 28.55 14.03 0.94
CA ALA A 16 27.90 13.42 2.09
C ALA A 16 26.42 13.82 2.19
N LEU A 17 26.10 15.10 1.95
CA LEU A 17 24.72 15.59 1.95
C LEU A 17 23.89 14.97 0.81
N ILE A 18 24.45 14.85 -0.39
CA ILE A 18 23.79 14.18 -1.52
C ILE A 18 23.48 12.72 -1.19
N VAL A 19 24.47 11.99 -0.64
CA VAL A 19 24.30 10.59 -0.26
C VAL A 19 23.27 10.46 0.85
N LEU A 20 23.30 11.32 1.87
CA LEU A 20 22.31 11.35 2.93
C LEU A 20 20.90 11.57 2.36
N LEU A 21 20.74 12.54 1.46
CA LEU A 21 19.45 12.83 0.83
C LEU A 21 18.95 11.63 0.01
N ALA A 22 19.82 10.99 -0.78
CA ALA A 22 19.46 9.78 -1.53
C ALA A 22 19.03 8.64 -0.60
N THR A 23 19.77 8.41 0.49
CA THR A 23 19.43 7.41 1.51
C THR A 23 18.08 7.70 2.15
N VAL A 24 17.79 8.96 2.51
CA VAL A 24 16.50 9.35 3.08
C VAL A 24 15.35 9.07 2.11
N ILE A 25 15.50 9.42 0.82
CA ILE A 25 14.48 9.12 -0.20
C ILE A 25 14.26 7.61 -0.31
N GLY A 26 15.34 6.83 -0.36
CA GLY A 26 15.26 5.36 -0.46
C GLY A 26 14.57 4.71 0.73
N VAL A 27 15.01 5.06 1.95
CA VAL A 27 14.46 4.51 3.20
C VAL A 27 13.00 4.94 3.39
N ALA A 28 12.67 6.20 3.11
CA ALA A 28 11.28 6.68 3.17
C ALA A 28 10.38 5.90 2.18
N GLY A 29 10.85 5.67 0.95
CA GLY A 29 10.12 4.88 -0.03
C GLY A 29 9.89 3.43 0.41
N MET A 30 10.90 2.79 0.99
CA MET A 30 10.77 1.44 1.54
C MET A 30 9.81 1.39 2.73
N ALA A 31 9.87 2.35 3.64
CA ALA A 31 8.99 2.42 4.81
C ALA A 31 7.52 2.61 4.41
N ILE A 32 7.24 3.49 3.44
CA ILE A 32 5.89 3.69 2.90
C ILE A 32 5.38 2.40 2.23
N SER A 33 6.22 1.74 1.43
CA SER A 33 5.87 0.48 0.76
C SER A 33 5.56 -0.64 1.76
N SER A 34 6.37 -0.79 2.81
CA SER A 34 6.15 -1.79 3.86
C SER A 34 4.83 -1.57 4.59
N ARG A 35 4.50 -0.32 4.95
CA ARG A 35 3.20 0.01 5.56
C ARG A 35 2.02 -0.34 4.67
N LEU A 36 2.13 -0.06 3.36
CA LEU A 36 1.09 -0.42 2.39
C LEU A 36 0.90 -1.93 2.33
N VAL A 37 1.98 -2.71 2.21
CA VAL A 37 1.90 -4.17 2.09
C VAL A 37 1.18 -4.80 3.27
N HIS A 38 1.50 -4.38 4.50
CA HIS A 38 0.80 -4.89 5.69
C HIS A 38 -0.69 -4.51 5.71
N GLY A 39 -1.05 -3.29 5.29
CA GLY A 39 -2.44 -2.86 5.17
C GLY A 39 -3.21 -3.67 4.12
N VAL A 40 -2.65 -3.82 2.92
CA VAL A 40 -3.27 -4.56 1.80
C VAL A 40 -3.46 -6.03 2.13
N GLN A 41 -2.50 -6.68 2.81
CA GLN A 41 -2.65 -8.06 3.26
C GLN A 41 -3.85 -8.23 4.22
N GLY A 42 -4.02 -7.30 5.16
CA GLY A 42 -5.17 -7.29 6.07
C GLY A 42 -6.50 -7.15 5.33
N SER A 43 -6.58 -6.18 4.41
CA SER A 43 -7.79 -5.95 3.61
C SER A 43 -8.09 -7.14 2.68
N ALA A 44 -7.09 -7.75 2.05
CA ALA A 44 -7.27 -8.94 1.20
C ALA A 44 -7.85 -10.13 1.98
N HIS A 45 -7.37 -10.35 3.22
CA HIS A 45 -7.89 -11.43 4.06
C HIS A 45 -9.34 -11.15 4.47
N ALA A 46 -9.68 -9.89 4.78
CA ALA A 46 -11.04 -9.48 5.11
C ALA A 46 -11.99 -9.56 3.91
N ILE A 47 -11.56 -9.18 2.71
CA ILE A 47 -12.31 -9.35 1.45
C ILE A 47 -12.63 -10.83 1.22
N ASN A 48 -11.66 -11.73 1.41
CA ASN A 48 -11.89 -13.17 1.28
C ASN A 48 -12.85 -13.69 2.35
N LYS A 49 -12.71 -13.23 3.60
CA LYS A 49 -13.60 -13.61 4.71
C LYS A 49 -15.04 -13.14 4.45
N ALA A 50 -15.22 -11.89 4.03
CA ALA A 50 -16.51 -11.35 3.64
C ALA A 50 -17.08 -12.07 2.41
N GLY A 51 -16.26 -12.37 1.40
CA GLY A 51 -16.66 -13.17 0.23
C GLY A 51 -17.18 -14.55 0.60
N SER A 52 -16.59 -15.20 1.62
CA SER A 52 -17.07 -16.49 2.13
C SER A 52 -18.48 -16.42 2.72
N LEU A 53 -18.92 -15.26 3.22
CA LEU A 53 -20.27 -15.08 3.76
C LEU A 53 -21.35 -15.28 2.69
N ARG A 54 -21.08 -14.94 1.42
CA ARG A 54 -22.04 -15.16 0.31
C ARG A 54 -22.31 -16.65 0.14
N MET A 55 -21.23 -17.43 0.08
CA MET A 55 -21.31 -18.89 -0.04
C MET A 55 -22.04 -19.49 1.17
N GLN A 56 -21.68 -19.05 2.38
CA GLN A 56 -22.34 -19.53 3.61
C GLN A 56 -23.84 -19.16 3.64
N SER A 57 -24.21 -17.99 3.13
CA SER A 57 -25.61 -17.54 3.04
C SER A 57 -26.45 -18.47 2.16
N TYR A 58 -25.96 -18.77 0.95
CA TYR A 58 -26.65 -19.69 0.03
C TYR A 58 -26.58 -21.15 0.49
N ARG A 59 -25.49 -21.56 1.15
CA ARG A 59 -25.35 -22.88 1.75
C ARG A 59 -26.42 -23.10 2.84
N LEU A 60 -26.65 -22.10 3.69
CA LEU A 60 -27.74 -22.15 4.67
C LEU A 60 -29.10 -22.16 3.99
N LEU A 61 -29.31 -21.36 2.93
CA LEU A 61 -30.57 -21.34 2.20
C LEU A 61 -30.90 -22.72 1.61
N ALA A 62 -29.92 -23.38 1.01
CA ALA A 62 -30.06 -24.72 0.45
C ALA A 62 -30.36 -25.79 1.52
N ALA A 63 -29.97 -25.55 2.78
CA ALA A 63 -30.21 -26.45 3.91
C ALA A 63 -31.58 -26.24 4.58
N VAL A 64 -32.35 -25.21 4.20
CA VAL A 64 -33.69 -24.99 4.77
C VAL A 64 -34.67 -26.08 4.30
N PRO A 65 -35.47 -26.70 5.19
CA PRO A 65 -35.59 -26.40 6.63
C PRO A 65 -34.43 -26.94 7.48
N LEU A 66 -33.88 -26.07 8.34
CA LEU A 66 -32.70 -26.40 9.13
C LEU A 66 -33.02 -27.42 10.23
N GLY A 67 -32.20 -28.47 10.32
CA GLY A 67 -32.23 -29.45 11.41
C GLY A 67 -31.15 -29.19 12.48
N GLU A 68 -31.09 -30.05 13.50
CA GLU A 68 -30.06 -29.97 14.54
C GLU A 68 -28.64 -30.10 13.98
N SER A 69 -28.45 -30.87 12.90
CA SER A 69 -27.17 -31.03 12.21
C SER A 69 -26.67 -29.74 11.55
N ASP A 70 -27.58 -28.82 11.22
CA ASP A 70 -27.26 -27.57 10.51
C ASP A 70 -26.93 -26.42 11.45
N GLN A 71 -27.10 -26.61 12.77
CA GLN A 71 -26.73 -25.61 13.79
C GLN A 71 -25.26 -25.19 13.65
N LYS A 72 -24.38 -26.15 13.30
CA LYS A 72 -22.97 -25.87 13.03
C LYS A 72 -22.78 -24.85 11.90
N LEU A 73 -23.62 -24.88 10.86
CA LEU A 73 -23.53 -23.94 9.74
C LEU A 73 -23.91 -22.52 10.17
N LEU A 74 -24.91 -22.37 11.03
CA LEU A 74 -25.30 -21.09 11.63
C LEU A 74 -24.19 -20.55 12.55
N ASP A 75 -23.56 -21.41 13.33
CA ASP A 75 -22.48 -21.04 14.24
C ASP A 75 -21.22 -20.61 13.46
N GLU A 76 -20.85 -21.34 12.41
CA GLU A 76 -19.75 -20.98 11.49
C GLU A 76 -20.00 -19.62 10.82
N MET A 77 -21.22 -19.39 10.36
CA MET A 77 -21.60 -18.12 9.73
C MET A 77 -21.59 -16.97 10.74
N THR A 78 -22.11 -17.20 11.94
CA THR A 78 -22.06 -16.21 13.03
C THR A 78 -20.61 -15.87 13.40
N ALA A 79 -19.76 -16.89 13.56
CA ALA A 79 -18.33 -16.68 13.84
C ALA A 79 -17.64 -15.89 12.73
N THR A 80 -18.04 -16.10 11.46
CA THR A 80 -17.52 -15.34 10.31
C THR A 80 -18.02 -13.90 10.30
N VAL A 81 -19.31 -13.65 10.53
CA VAL A 81 -19.92 -12.29 10.56
C VAL A 81 -19.33 -11.42 11.67
N PHE A 82 -18.98 -12.02 12.81
CA PHE A 82 -18.39 -11.33 13.96
C PHE A 82 -16.87 -11.47 14.07
N SER A 83 -16.21 -11.94 13.01
CA SER A 83 -14.78 -12.25 13.09
C SER A 83 -13.94 -11.01 13.41
N PRO A 84 -12.86 -11.14 14.21
CA PRO A 84 -11.97 -10.03 14.52
C PRO A 84 -11.35 -9.41 13.26
N GLU A 85 -11.11 -10.20 12.22
CA GLU A 85 -10.54 -9.75 10.95
C GLU A 85 -11.47 -8.79 10.21
N LEU A 86 -12.78 -9.09 10.14
CA LEU A 86 -13.76 -8.17 9.55
C LEU A 86 -13.88 -6.89 10.36
N GLN A 87 -13.87 -6.98 11.70
CA GLN A 87 -13.91 -5.81 12.57
C GLN A 87 -12.66 -4.93 12.41
N TYR A 88 -11.49 -5.55 12.32
CA TYR A 88 -10.23 -4.85 12.10
C TYR A 88 -10.23 -4.12 10.75
N ALA A 89 -10.60 -4.81 9.66
CA ALA A 89 -10.67 -4.21 8.34
C ALA A 89 -11.73 -3.09 8.27
N ALA A 90 -12.91 -3.28 8.87
CA ALA A 90 -13.94 -2.25 8.93
C ALA A 90 -13.50 -1.01 9.71
N ARG A 91 -12.72 -1.14 10.79
CA ARG A 91 -12.11 0.01 11.46
C ARG A 91 -11.02 0.65 10.60
N HIS A 92 -10.21 -0.17 9.95
CA HIS A 92 -9.10 0.31 9.15
C HIS A 92 -9.56 1.08 7.92
N ASP A 93 -10.64 0.65 7.28
CA ASP A 93 -11.17 1.18 6.01
C ASP A 93 -12.42 2.07 6.21
N ASP A 94 -12.72 2.48 7.44
CA ASP A 94 -13.86 3.33 7.81
C ASP A 94 -15.24 2.77 7.36
N GLN A 95 -15.38 1.44 7.39
CA GLN A 95 -16.60 0.70 7.01
C GLN A 95 -17.34 0.10 8.21
N GLN A 96 -17.14 0.65 9.41
CA GLN A 96 -17.75 0.13 10.63
C GLN A 96 -19.28 0.14 10.57
N ARG A 97 -19.87 1.17 9.94
CA ARG A 97 -21.33 1.29 9.80
C ARG A 97 -21.91 0.18 8.92
N GLN A 98 -21.25 -0.11 7.79
CA GLN A 98 -21.65 -1.15 6.86
C GLN A 98 -21.53 -2.54 7.51
N LEU A 99 -20.43 -2.80 8.23
CA LEU A 99 -20.27 -4.04 8.97
C LEU A 99 -21.32 -4.17 10.09
N GLN A 100 -21.60 -3.11 10.84
CA GLN A 100 -22.62 -3.12 11.88
C GLN A 100 -24.02 -3.40 11.31
N ALA A 101 -24.38 -2.79 10.17
CA ALA A 101 -25.65 -3.06 9.51
C ALA A 101 -25.76 -4.53 9.07
N LEU A 102 -24.68 -5.11 8.53
CA LEU A 102 -24.61 -6.52 8.17
C LEU A 102 -24.79 -7.42 9.43
N GLN A 103 -24.05 -7.12 10.48
CA GLN A 103 -24.10 -7.85 11.76
C GLN A 103 -25.49 -7.81 12.40
N HIS A 104 -26.12 -6.65 12.38
CA HIS A 104 -27.45 -6.45 12.95
C HIS A 104 -28.52 -7.21 12.17
N TYR A 105 -28.49 -7.13 10.83
CA TYR A 105 -29.41 -7.87 9.98
C TYR A 105 -29.25 -9.39 10.15
N TRP A 106 -28.01 -9.88 10.26
CA TRP A 106 -27.75 -11.29 10.56
C TRP A 106 -28.38 -11.73 11.89
N GLN A 107 -28.13 -10.98 12.97
CA GLN A 107 -28.56 -11.37 14.31
C GLN A 107 -30.07 -11.25 14.53
N LEU A 108 -30.68 -10.17 14.02
CA LEU A 108 -32.07 -9.85 14.34
C LEU A 108 -33.07 -10.39 13.31
N GLU A 109 -32.66 -10.52 12.04
CA GLU A 109 -33.58 -10.86 10.96
C GLU A 109 -33.23 -12.21 10.34
N LEU A 110 -32.06 -12.33 9.70
CA LEU A 110 -31.75 -13.49 8.86
C LEU A 110 -31.60 -14.78 9.67
N ALA A 111 -30.75 -14.81 10.71
CA ALA A 111 -30.54 -16.05 11.47
C ALA A 111 -31.83 -16.56 12.17
N PRO A 112 -32.63 -15.71 12.84
CA PRO A 112 -33.94 -16.13 13.37
C PRO A 112 -34.96 -16.51 12.29
N GLY A 113 -34.91 -15.88 11.12
CA GLY A 113 -35.76 -16.22 9.97
C GLY A 113 -35.44 -17.62 9.43
N MET A 114 -34.16 -17.92 9.22
CA MET A 114 -33.67 -19.20 8.71
C MET A 114 -34.02 -20.37 9.65
N ARG A 115 -33.94 -20.17 10.97
CA ARG A 115 -34.34 -21.19 11.97
C ARG A 115 -35.84 -21.51 11.95
N ARG A 116 -36.69 -20.55 11.56
CA ARG A 116 -38.15 -20.70 11.54
C ARG A 116 -38.69 -21.14 10.18
N ALA A 117 -37.89 -20.99 9.13
CA ALA A 117 -38.29 -21.26 7.76
C ALA A 117 -38.57 -22.75 7.53
N GLN A 118 -39.75 -23.03 6.98
CA GLN A 118 -40.16 -24.39 6.58
C GLN A 118 -39.84 -24.67 5.11
N ASN A 119 -39.59 -23.63 4.31
CA ASN A 119 -39.25 -23.73 2.91
C ASN A 119 -38.27 -22.62 2.51
N GLN A 120 -37.49 -22.85 1.45
CA GLN A 120 -36.50 -21.89 0.99
C GLN A 120 -37.13 -20.58 0.50
N ALA A 121 -38.31 -20.66 -0.11
CA ALA A 121 -39.00 -19.50 -0.68
C ALA A 121 -39.34 -18.44 0.39
N SER A 122 -39.59 -18.83 1.64
CA SER A 122 -39.92 -17.89 2.72
C SER A 122 -38.75 -17.03 3.18
N VAL A 123 -37.51 -17.40 2.85
CA VAL A 123 -36.28 -16.69 3.28
C VAL A 123 -35.34 -16.32 2.13
N ALA A 124 -35.66 -16.73 0.89
CA ALA A 124 -34.83 -16.45 -0.28
C ALA A 124 -34.60 -14.94 -0.50
N THR A 125 -35.63 -14.12 -0.30
CA THR A 125 -35.53 -12.66 -0.42
C THR A 125 -34.62 -12.05 0.65
N ASP A 126 -34.71 -12.54 1.90
CA ASP A 126 -33.87 -12.06 3.00
C ASP A 126 -32.40 -12.47 2.80
N VAL A 127 -32.16 -13.67 2.27
CA VAL A 127 -30.83 -14.13 1.89
C VAL A 127 -30.27 -13.25 0.77
N ALA A 128 -31.04 -12.94 -0.27
CA ALA A 128 -30.61 -12.06 -1.34
C ALA A 128 -30.25 -10.66 -0.81
N GLY A 129 -31.11 -10.06 0.02
CA GLY A 129 -30.84 -8.76 0.64
C GLY A 129 -29.62 -8.77 1.56
N PHE A 130 -29.33 -9.88 2.24
CA PHE A 130 -28.11 -10.03 3.02
C PHE A 130 -26.87 -10.14 2.15
N VAL A 131 -26.94 -10.91 1.05
CA VAL A 131 -25.84 -11.02 0.07
C VAL A 131 -25.53 -9.66 -0.56
N ASP A 132 -26.54 -8.85 -0.87
CA ASP A 132 -26.33 -7.49 -1.38
C ASP A 132 -25.59 -6.60 -0.37
N ARG A 133 -25.85 -6.75 0.94
CA ARG A 133 -25.10 -6.04 1.99
C ARG A 133 -23.66 -6.54 2.10
N ILE A 134 -23.42 -7.84 1.90
CA ILE A 134 -22.07 -8.40 1.82
C ILE A 134 -21.34 -7.79 0.60
N ASP A 135 -22.01 -7.69 -0.55
CA ASP A 135 -21.44 -7.11 -1.77
C ASP A 135 -21.05 -5.65 -1.58
N GLN A 136 -21.90 -4.86 -0.94
CA GLN A 136 -21.59 -3.47 -0.61
C GLN A 136 -20.39 -3.38 0.34
N LEU A 137 -20.31 -4.25 1.37
CA LEU A 137 -19.17 -4.28 2.28
C LEU A 137 -17.86 -4.67 1.58
N VAL A 138 -17.89 -5.71 0.75
CA VAL A 138 -16.73 -6.18 -0.03
C VAL A 138 -16.26 -5.10 -1.00
N THR A 139 -17.19 -4.44 -1.71
CA THR A 139 -16.88 -3.35 -2.63
C THR A 139 -16.24 -2.18 -1.91
N ALA A 140 -16.72 -1.85 -0.72
CA ALA A 140 -16.15 -0.77 0.08
C ALA A 140 -14.73 -1.06 0.58
N PHE A 141 -14.44 -2.31 0.97
CA PHE A 141 -13.07 -2.75 1.28
C PHE A 141 -12.15 -2.67 0.06
N ASP A 142 -12.62 -3.16 -1.09
CA ASP A 142 -11.83 -3.20 -2.31
C ASP A 142 -11.48 -1.78 -2.79
N HIS A 143 -12.48 -0.91 -2.89
CA HIS A 143 -12.29 0.49 -3.31
C HIS A 143 -11.34 1.26 -2.37
N THR A 144 -11.50 1.10 -1.05
CA THR A 144 -10.62 1.78 -0.07
C THR A 144 -9.18 1.28 -0.16
N THR A 145 -9.00 -0.02 -0.41
CA THR A 145 -7.69 -0.63 -0.62
C THR A 145 -7.05 -0.12 -1.91
N GLU A 146 -7.81 -0.05 -3.00
CA GLU A 146 -7.34 0.40 -4.31
C GLU A 146 -6.88 1.87 -4.27
N GLU A 147 -7.65 2.76 -3.65
CA GLU A 147 -7.29 4.18 -3.51
C GLU A 147 -5.99 4.38 -2.72
N ARG A 148 -5.77 3.58 -1.66
CA ARG A 148 -4.50 3.60 -0.91
C ARG A 148 -3.32 3.14 -1.75
N ILE A 149 -3.49 2.07 -2.52
CA ILE A 149 -2.47 1.59 -3.46
C ILE A 149 -2.15 2.68 -4.48
N LYS A 150 -3.16 3.30 -5.10
CA LYS A 150 -2.97 4.40 -6.07
C LYS A 150 -2.18 5.56 -5.48
N HIS A 151 -2.55 6.03 -4.29
CA HIS A 151 -1.83 7.12 -3.61
C HIS A 151 -0.36 6.80 -3.36
N VAL A 152 -0.06 5.61 -2.83
CA VAL A 152 1.32 5.20 -2.56
C VAL A 152 2.13 5.08 -3.86
N VAL A 153 1.55 4.49 -4.91
CA VAL A 153 2.19 4.39 -6.22
C VAL A 153 2.52 5.78 -6.79
N TRP A 154 1.61 6.74 -6.67
CA TRP A 154 1.88 8.12 -7.09
C TRP A 154 3.02 8.77 -6.31
N ILE A 155 3.05 8.63 -4.99
CA ILE A 155 4.14 9.12 -4.15
C ILE A 155 5.47 8.46 -4.53
N GLN A 156 5.46 7.16 -4.79
CA GLN A 156 6.65 6.41 -5.19
C GLN A 156 7.18 6.83 -6.57
N ARG A 157 6.28 7.15 -7.52
CA ARG A 157 6.67 7.75 -8.81
C ARG A 157 7.35 9.09 -8.62
N ILE A 158 6.83 9.96 -7.76
CA ILE A 158 7.44 11.27 -7.47
C ILE A 158 8.82 11.08 -6.84
N MET A 159 8.95 10.19 -5.85
CA MET A 159 10.24 9.88 -5.23
C MET A 159 11.24 9.31 -6.24
N ALA A 160 10.81 8.44 -7.15
CA ALA A 160 11.66 7.87 -8.19
C ALA A 160 12.16 8.93 -9.17
N VAL A 161 11.28 9.84 -9.61
CA VAL A 161 11.66 10.99 -10.45
C VAL A 161 12.64 11.90 -9.69
N GLY A 162 12.37 12.21 -8.41
CA GLY A 162 13.26 12.99 -7.57
C GLY A 162 14.64 12.36 -7.40
N MET A 163 14.70 11.05 -7.18
CA MET A 163 15.94 10.27 -7.11
C MET A 163 16.69 10.31 -8.45
N ALA A 164 16.01 10.13 -9.57
CA ALA A 164 16.63 10.19 -10.90
C ALA A 164 17.25 11.57 -11.17
N LEU A 165 16.52 12.65 -10.85
CA LEU A 165 17.03 14.03 -10.98
C LEU A 165 18.23 14.28 -10.05
N LEU A 166 18.18 13.79 -8.82
CA LEU A 166 19.30 13.88 -7.86
C LEU A 166 20.54 13.15 -8.38
N LEU A 167 20.38 11.96 -8.97
CA LEU A 167 21.49 11.19 -9.55
C LEU A 167 22.10 11.91 -10.77
N VAL A 168 21.27 12.38 -11.69
CA VAL A 168 21.74 13.17 -12.86
C VAL A 168 22.50 14.41 -12.40
N PHE A 169 21.94 15.14 -11.44
CA PHE A 169 22.60 16.29 -10.82
C PHE A 169 23.96 15.91 -10.23
N THR A 170 24.01 14.84 -9.44
CA THR A 170 25.24 14.34 -8.81
C THR A 170 26.31 14.00 -9.83
N ILE A 171 25.94 13.32 -10.92
CA ILE A 171 26.86 12.95 -12.00
C ILE A 171 27.42 14.20 -12.69
N VAL A 172 26.56 15.15 -13.05
CA VAL A 172 26.98 16.41 -13.70
C VAL A 172 27.87 17.23 -12.77
N TRP A 173 27.50 17.34 -11.49
CA TRP A 173 28.26 18.05 -10.47
C TRP A 173 29.64 17.43 -10.24
N LEU A 174 29.72 16.10 -10.10
CA LEU A 174 30.99 15.38 -9.89
C LEU A 174 31.90 15.51 -11.12
N ARG A 175 31.32 15.44 -12.33
CA ARG A 175 32.08 15.66 -13.57
C ARG A 175 32.66 17.07 -13.62
N ALA A 176 31.87 18.08 -13.30
CA ALA A 176 32.28 19.48 -13.37
C ALA A 176 33.32 19.83 -12.31
N ARG A 177 33.12 19.37 -11.07
CA ARG A 177 33.88 19.85 -9.91
C ARG A 177 35.01 18.94 -9.44
N LEU A 178 34.97 17.65 -9.82
CA LEU A 178 36.02 16.69 -9.46
C LEU A 178 36.75 16.17 -10.71
N LEU A 179 36.03 15.57 -11.67
CA LEU A 179 36.66 14.87 -12.79
C LEU A 179 37.44 15.80 -13.73
N ARG A 180 36.85 16.94 -14.12
CA ARG A 180 37.49 17.88 -15.05
C ARG A 180 38.77 18.50 -14.46
N PRO A 181 38.78 19.08 -13.24
CA PRO A 181 40.00 19.60 -12.64
C PRO A 181 41.06 18.52 -12.43
N TRP A 182 40.65 17.33 -11.99
CA TRP A 182 41.61 16.24 -11.77
C TRP A 182 42.30 15.80 -13.07
N LYS A 183 41.55 15.69 -14.18
CA LYS A 183 42.13 15.40 -15.50
C LYS A 183 43.12 16.47 -15.96
N GLN A 184 42.82 17.75 -15.71
CA GLN A 184 43.73 18.85 -16.05
C GLN A 184 45.03 18.77 -15.22
N LEU A 185 44.93 18.54 -13.91
CA LEU A 185 46.10 18.40 -13.03
C LEU A 185 46.99 17.22 -13.44
N LEU A 186 46.39 16.07 -13.76
CA LEU A 186 47.13 14.90 -14.26
C LEU A 186 47.79 15.18 -15.62
N GLY A 187 47.11 15.93 -16.50
CA GLY A 187 47.67 16.36 -17.78
C GLY A 187 48.92 17.23 -17.59
N MET A 188 48.85 18.22 -16.71
CA MET A 188 49.98 19.08 -16.39
C MET A 188 51.14 18.33 -15.73
N ALA A 189 50.86 17.44 -14.77
CA ALA A 189 51.90 16.63 -14.13
C ALA A 189 52.69 15.81 -15.15
N ARG A 190 52.00 15.24 -16.16
CA ARG A 190 52.64 14.53 -17.27
C ARG A 190 53.44 15.45 -18.19
N ALA A 191 52.95 16.65 -18.49
CA ALA A 191 53.66 17.63 -19.30
C ALA A 191 54.97 18.09 -18.62
N VAL A 192 54.90 18.41 -17.32
CA VAL A 192 56.06 18.78 -16.50
C VAL A 192 57.07 17.63 -16.42
N SER A 193 56.62 16.39 -16.26
CA SER A 193 57.51 15.21 -16.32
C SER A 193 58.24 15.06 -17.65
N ARG A 194 57.68 15.60 -18.74
CA ARG A 194 58.31 15.65 -20.08
C ARG A 194 59.06 16.96 -20.33
N ARG A 195 59.27 17.79 -19.29
CA ARG A 195 59.88 19.13 -19.36
C ARG A 195 59.12 20.12 -20.24
N ASP A 196 57.83 19.87 -20.50
CA ASP A 196 56.95 20.82 -21.17
C ASP A 196 56.26 21.71 -20.12
N PHE A 197 56.77 22.93 -19.99
CA PHE A 197 56.26 23.96 -19.07
C PHE A 197 55.32 24.97 -19.76
N THR A 198 54.93 24.72 -21.02
CA THR A 198 54.10 25.66 -21.79
C THR A 198 52.60 25.52 -21.48
N GLN A 199 52.18 24.39 -20.89
CA GLN A 199 50.78 24.14 -20.55
C GLN A 199 50.31 24.90 -19.31
N ARG A 200 49.05 25.36 -19.33
CA ARG A 200 48.40 26.08 -18.22
C ARG A 200 47.09 25.40 -17.84
N ALA A 201 46.84 25.21 -16.53
CA ALA A 201 45.50 24.86 -16.06
C ALA A 201 44.65 26.12 -15.94
N GLN A 202 43.42 26.02 -16.42
CA GLN A 202 42.33 26.92 -16.05
C GLN A 202 41.46 26.16 -15.06
N ILE A 203 41.62 26.50 -13.77
CA ILE A 203 40.90 25.90 -12.64
C ILE A 203 39.79 26.87 -12.19
#